data_AF-A0A3C1I3T1-F1
#
_entry.id   AF-A0A3C1I3T1-F1
#
_cell.length_a   1.000
_cell.length_b   1.000
_cell.length_c   1.000
_cell.angle_alpha   90.00
_cell.angle_beta   90.00
_cell.angle_gamma   90.00
#
_symmetry.space_group_name_H-M   'P 1'
#
loop_
_entity.id
_entity.type
_entity.pdbx_description
1 polymer ?
#
loop_
_entity_poly.entity_id
_entity_poly.type
_entity_poly.pdbx_seq_one_letter_code
_entity_poly.pdbx_strand_id
1 'polypeptide(L)'
;MVKLIALYKQPEDKAKFDEHYFHTHAPITSKIPGLRKMEVTRIVGSPMGESEYYLLCEMYYDDHESLQKAMRTDEGKASGRDVMKFAGDIVTLMIGEEVDE
;
A
#
# COMPACT_ATOMS: atom_id res chain seq x y z
N MET A 1 -10.83 5.90 11.64
CA MET A 1 -10.68 6.33 10.21
C MET A 1 -10.68 5.11 9.28
N VAL A 2 -11.04 5.25 8.00
CA VAL A 2 -10.97 4.14 7.03
C VAL A 2 -9.59 4.12 6.37
N LYS A 3 -9.01 2.93 6.19
CA LYS A 3 -7.73 2.75 5.49
C LYS A 3 -7.76 1.60 4.48
N LEU A 4 -7.08 1.81 3.36
CA LEU A 4 -6.61 0.73 2.49
C LEU A 4 -5.22 0.33 2.96
N ILE A 5 -5.02 -0.98 3.15
CA ILE A 5 -3.78 -1.57 3.66
C ILE A 5 -3.19 -2.42 2.54
N ALA A 6 -1.94 -2.17 2.17
CA ALA A 6 -1.16 -3.00 1.27
C ALA A 6 0.02 -3.62 2.02
N LEU A 7 -0.03 -4.93 2.22
CA LEU A 7 1.01 -5.70 2.90
C LEU A 7 1.75 -6.58 1.91
N TYR A 8 3.06 -6.42 1.83
CA TYR A 8 3.91 -7.08 0.85
C TYR A 8 4.76 -8.16 1.53
N LYS A 9 4.73 -9.39 0.98
CA LYS A 9 5.69 -10.44 1.35
C LYS A 9 7.09 -10.11 0.84
N GLN A 10 8.10 -10.88 1.27
CA GLN A 10 9.48 -10.78 0.77
C GLN A 10 9.50 -10.88 -0.78
N PRO A 11 10.00 -9.86 -1.50
CA PRO A 11 10.23 -9.96 -2.93
C PRO A 11 11.49 -10.80 -3.21
N GLU A 12 11.53 -11.45 -4.37
CA GLU A 12 12.74 -12.18 -4.83
C GLU A 12 13.93 -11.23 -5.02
N ASP A 13 13.68 -10.02 -5.54
CA ASP A 13 14.67 -8.95 -5.73
C ASP A 13 14.23 -7.69 -4.98
N LYS A 14 14.83 -7.48 -3.80
CA LYS A 14 14.54 -6.34 -2.91
C LYS A 14 14.94 -5.00 -3.51
N ALA A 15 16.07 -4.94 -4.22
CA ALA A 15 16.57 -3.70 -4.79
C ALA A 15 15.66 -3.22 -5.91
N LYS A 16 15.27 -4.14 -6.81
CA LYS A 16 14.32 -3.84 -7.90
C LYS A 16 12.93 -3.50 -7.36
N PHE A 17 12.45 -4.20 -6.34
CA PHE A 17 11.20 -3.86 -5.67
C PHE A 17 11.25 -2.44 -5.10
N ASP A 18 12.29 -2.11 -4.34
CA ASP A 18 12.43 -0.80 -3.71
C ASP A 18 12.54 0.32 -4.75
N GLU A 19 13.34 0.13 -5.79
CA GLU A 19 13.47 1.09 -6.88
C GLU A 19 12.10 1.42 -7.49
N HIS A 20 11.33 0.40 -7.87
CA HIS A 20 10.00 0.59 -8.46
C HIS A 20 9.00 1.14 -7.44
N TYR A 21 9.02 0.64 -6.20
CA TYR A 21 8.10 1.05 -5.16
C TYR A 21 8.25 2.55 -4.84
N PHE A 22 9.46 3.01 -4.56
CA PHE A 22 9.69 4.39 -4.12
C PHE A 22 9.73 5.42 -5.26
N HIS A 23 10.15 5.03 -6.47
CA HIS A 23 10.25 5.98 -7.59
C HIS A 23 9.07 5.95 -8.55
N THR A 24 8.27 4.87 -8.56
CA THR A 24 7.11 4.74 -9.46
C THR A 24 5.81 4.59 -8.67
N HIS A 25 5.70 3.56 -7.84
CA HIS A 25 4.43 3.20 -7.22
C HIS A 25 3.95 4.24 -6.20
N ALA A 26 4.79 4.57 -5.21
CA ALA A 26 4.45 5.50 -4.14
C ALA A 26 4.10 6.92 -4.66
N PRO A 27 4.83 7.51 -5.64
CA PRO A 27 4.44 8.78 -6.25
C PRO A 27 3.12 8.76 -7.03
N ILE A 28 2.71 7.61 -7.59
CA ILE A 28 1.39 7.48 -8.23
C ILE A 28 0.31 7.44 -7.14
N THR A 29 0.51 6.61 -6.12
CA THR A 29 -0.42 6.44 -5.00
C THR A 29 -0.61 7.74 -4.21
N SER A 30 0.45 8.52 -3.98
CA SER A 30 0.37 9.79 -3.26
C SER A 30 -0.44 10.87 -3.98
N LYS A 31 -0.74 10.68 -5.27
CA LYS A 31 -1.54 11.62 -6.08
C LYS A 31 -3.03 11.30 -6.10
N ILE A 32 -3.46 10.20 -5.47
CA ILE A 32 -4.86 9.77 -5.49
C ILE A 32 -5.75 10.84 -4.83
N PRO A 33 -6.73 11.41 -5.55
CA PRO A 33 -7.68 12.36 -4.96
C PRO A 33 -8.45 11.72 -3.80
N GLY A 34 -8.49 12.42 -2.66
CA GLY A 34 -9.16 11.97 -1.43
C GLY A 34 -8.26 11.24 -0.44
N LEU A 35 -7.02 10.90 -0.81
CA LEU A 35 -6.04 10.35 0.12
C LEU A 35 -5.65 11.40 1.17
N ARG A 36 -5.78 11.05 2.45
CA ARG A 36 -5.48 11.93 3.59
C ARG A 36 -4.07 11.75 4.11
N LYS A 37 -3.61 10.51 4.15
CA LYS A 37 -2.31 10.13 4.69
C LYS A 37 -1.85 8.85 4.02
N MET A 38 -0.56 8.75 3.75
CA MET A 38 0.10 7.53 3.30
C MET A 38 1.27 7.27 4.23
N GLU A 39 1.27 6.12 4.89
CA GLU A 39 2.36 5.67 5.77
C GLU A 39 2.97 4.41 5.19
N VAL A 40 4.30 4.42 5.06
CA VAL A 40 5.07 3.30 4.55
C VAL A 40 5.99 2.81 5.64
N THR A 41 5.82 1.55 6.02
CA THR A 41 6.58 0.90 7.09
C THR A 41 7.41 -0.23 6.49
N ARG A 42 8.74 -0.12 6.62
CA ARG A 42 9.65 -1.24 6.34
C ARG A 42 9.52 -2.27 7.46
N ILE A 43 9.23 -3.51 7.11
CA ILE A 43 9.25 -4.62 8.06
C ILE A 43 10.68 -5.16 8.14
N VAL A 44 11.33 -4.97 9.28
CA VAL A 44 12.76 -5.31 9.48
C VAL A 44 12.98 -6.67 10.13
N GLY A 45 11.91 -7.37 10.50
CA GLY A 45 11.96 -8.66 11.17
C GLY A 45 10.70 -8.91 12.01
N SER A 46 10.76 -9.96 12.81
CA SER A 46 9.78 -10.32 13.84
C SER A 46 10.49 -10.53 15.17
N PRO A 47 9.79 -10.55 16.32
CA PRO A 47 10.40 -10.88 17.60
C PRO A 47 11.12 -12.24 17.62
N MET A 48 10.77 -13.15 16.71
CA MET A 48 11.34 -14.49 16.58
C MET A 48 12.41 -14.60 15.49
N GLY A 49 12.76 -13.52 14.80
CA GLY A 49 13.79 -13.51 13.74
C GLY A 49 13.30 -12.83 12.47
N GLU A 50 13.36 -13.52 11.34
CA GLU A 50 12.91 -12.97 10.05
C GLU A 50 11.37 -12.84 10.00
N SER A 51 10.90 -11.95 9.13
CA SER A 51 9.47 -11.78 8.84
C SER A 51 9.17 -12.26 7.43
N GLU A 52 8.00 -12.88 7.24
CA GLU A 52 7.46 -13.17 5.91
C GLU A 52 7.15 -11.88 5.12
N TYR A 53 6.95 -10.77 5.83
CA TYR A 53 6.60 -9.48 5.26
C TYR A 53 7.80 -8.56 5.14
N TYR A 54 7.78 -7.74 4.09
CA TYR A 54 8.85 -6.82 3.72
C TYR A 54 8.45 -5.35 3.88
N LEU A 55 7.21 -5.02 3.52
CA LEU A 55 6.75 -3.64 3.51
C LEU A 55 5.24 -3.59 3.77
N LEU A 56 4.81 -2.57 4.48
CA LEU A 56 3.41 -2.24 4.75
C LEU A 56 3.16 -0.80 4.26
N CYS A 57 2.05 -0.59 3.57
CA CYS A 57 1.55 0.74 3.23
C CYS A 57 0.12 0.90 3.74
N GLU A 58 -0.13 1.99 4.48
CA GLU A 58 -1.44 2.35 4.99
C GLU A 58 -1.88 3.68 4.36
N MET A 59 -3.02 3.65 3.68
CA MET A 59 -3.59 4.77 2.94
C MET A 59 -4.92 5.17 3.56
N TYR A 60 -4.95 6.34 4.20
CA TYR A 60 -6.08 6.79 4.99
C TYR A 60 -7.05 7.65 4.19
N TYR A 61 -8.34 7.45 4.44
CA TYR A 61 -9.46 8.16 3.83
C TYR A 61 -10.45 8.57 4.93
N ASP A 62 -11.27 9.58 4.65
CA ASP A 62 -12.24 10.09 5.63
C ASP A 62 -13.25 9.00 6.01
N ASP A 63 -13.77 8.30 5.01
CA ASP A 63 -14.81 7.28 5.13
C ASP A 63 -14.75 6.26 3.97
N HIS A 64 -15.61 5.25 4.04
CA HIS A 64 -15.72 4.19 3.04
C HIS A 64 -16.14 4.72 1.66
N GLU A 65 -17.02 5.73 1.60
CA GLU A 65 -17.46 6.31 0.34
C GLU A 65 -16.31 7.05 -0.36
N SER A 66 -15.50 7.76 0.40
CA SER A 66 -14.32 8.49 -0.05
C SER A 66 -13.26 7.53 -0.59
N LEU A 67 -13.00 6.41 0.10
CA LEU A 67 -12.14 5.34 -0.42
C LEU A 67 -12.66 4.78 -1.75
N GLN A 68 -13.95 4.48 -1.85
CA GLN A 68 -14.54 3.95 -3.08
C GLN A 68 -14.47 4.94 -4.25
N LYS A 69 -14.66 6.24 -3.98
CA LYS A 69 -14.46 7.30 -4.97
C LYS A 69 -12.99 7.38 -5.39
N ALA A 70 -12.07 7.38 -4.44
CA ALA A 70 -10.63 7.43 -4.68
C ALA A 70 -10.15 6.27 -5.59
N MET A 71 -10.60 5.04 -5.33
CA MET A 71 -10.26 3.88 -6.17
C MET A 71 -10.76 3.98 -7.62
N ARG A 72 -11.78 4.81 -7.89
CA ARG A 72 -12.35 5.00 -9.24
C ARG A 72 -11.70 6.13 -10.04
N THR A 73 -10.88 6.95 -9.40
CA THR A 73 -10.09 8.00 -10.06
C THR A 73 -9.07 7.40 -11.03
N ASP A 74 -8.54 8.21 -11.94
CA ASP A 74 -7.54 7.73 -12.90
C ASP A 74 -6.21 7.39 -12.21
N GLU A 75 -5.86 8.14 -11.17
CA GLU A 75 -4.72 7.88 -10.28
C GLU A 75 -4.92 6.59 -9.48
N GLY A 76 -6.10 6.37 -8.91
CA GLY A 76 -6.43 5.14 -8.18
C GLY A 76 -6.35 3.90 -9.06
N LYS A 77 -6.90 3.96 -10.28
CA LYS A 77 -6.77 2.89 -11.27
C LYS A 77 -5.33 2.69 -11.73
N ALA A 78 -4.56 3.77 -11.86
CA ALA A 78 -3.15 3.68 -12.23
C ALA A 78 -2.31 2.99 -11.15
N SER A 79 -2.50 3.38 -9.88
CA SER A 79 -1.86 2.74 -8.72
C SER A 79 -2.22 1.25 -8.63
N GLY A 80 -3.51 0.92 -8.79
CA GLY A 80 -4.00 -0.46 -8.79
C GLY A 80 -3.42 -1.31 -9.93
N ARG A 81 -3.32 -0.78 -11.16
CA ARG A 81 -2.67 -1.51 -12.26
C ARG A 81 -1.18 -1.70 -12.03
N ASP A 82 -0.51 -0.70 -11.48
CA ASP A 82 0.92 -0.76 -11.22
C ASP A 82 1.24 -1.81 -10.16
N VAL A 83 0.55 -1.81 -9.00
CA VAL A 83 0.81 -2.79 -7.94
C VAL A 83 0.60 -4.23 -8.38
N MET A 84 -0.44 -4.50 -9.19
CA MET A 84 -0.68 -5.83 -9.72
C MET A 84 0.43 -6.27 -10.69
N LYS A 85 1.06 -5.33 -11.39
CA LYS A 85 2.13 -5.61 -12.35
C LYS A 85 3.46 -5.96 -11.69
N PHE A 86 3.87 -5.23 -10.64
CA PHE A 86 5.19 -5.44 -10.03
C PHE A 86 5.17 -6.30 -8.77
N ALA A 87 4.01 -6.41 -8.09
CA ALA A 87 3.90 -7.07 -6.79
C ALA A 87 2.64 -7.94 -6.64
N GLY A 88 1.92 -8.24 -7.74
CA GLY A 88 0.63 -8.96 -7.70
C GLY A 88 0.65 -10.29 -6.92
N ASP A 89 1.76 -11.04 -6.99
CA ASP A 89 1.89 -12.33 -6.32
C ASP A 89 2.27 -12.23 -4.83
N ILE A 90 2.69 -11.04 -4.38
CA ILE A 90 3.23 -10.81 -3.02
C ILE A 90 2.45 -9.77 -2.23
N VAL A 91 1.54 -9.01 -2.86
CA VAL A 91 0.72 -8.00 -2.20
C VAL A 91 -0.59 -8.59 -1.70
N THR A 92 -0.95 -8.25 -0.46
CA THR A 92 -2.29 -8.46 0.08
C THR A 92 -2.93 -7.10 0.32
N LEU A 93 -4.15 -6.90 -0.20
CA LEU A 93 -4.93 -5.69 -0.02
C LEU A 93 -6.08 -5.95 0.96
N MET A 94 -6.23 -5.07 1.94
CA MET A 94 -7.30 -5.12 2.94
C MET A 94 -7.89 -3.74 3.14
N ILE A 95 -9.19 -3.66 3.46
CA ILE A 95 -9.83 -2.44 3.94
C ILE A 95 -10.02 -2.58 5.43
N GLY A 96 -9.57 -1.59 6.20
CA GLY A 96 -9.68 -1.58 7.65
C GLY A 96 -10.34 -0.30 8.15
N GLU A 97 -10.98 -0.40 9.31
CA GLU A 97 -11.37 0.74 10.13
C GLU A 97 -10.47 0.78 11.35
N GLU A 98 -9.84 1.92 11.59
CA GLU A 98 -9.13 2.18 12.83
C GLU A 98 -10.16 2.39 13.94
N VAL A 99 -10.06 1.57 14.98
CA VAL A 99 -10.89 1.63 16.18
C VAL A 99 -10.07 2.37 17.24
N ASP A 100 -10.56 3.51 17.71
CA ASP A 100 -9.89 4.25 18.77
C ASP A 100 -9.99 3.45 20.08
N GLU A 101 -8.87 3.21 20.75
CA GLU A 101 -8.80 2.74 22.15
C GLU A 101 -8.76 3.91 23.14
#